data_AF-A0A6H1MQJ0-F1
#
_entry.id   AF-A0A6H1MQJ0-F1
#
_cell.length_a   1.000
_cell.length_b   1.000
_cell.length_c   1.000
_cell.angle_alpha   90.00
_cell.angle_beta   90.00
_cell.angle_gamma   90.00
#
_symmetry.space_group_name_H-M   'P 1'
#
loop_
_entity.id
_entity.type
_entity.pdbx_description
1 polymer ?
#
loop_
_entity_poly.entity_id
_entity_poly.type
_entity_poly.pdbx_seq_one_letter_code
_entity_poly.pdbx_strand_id
1 'polypeptide(L)'
;MPTLINLCEEPDFCLRFVNGGPMADRAVDSVIALSLAATAGGSLGDVRDALVVIGDFWVSGRTSVHEGVEPLLRELSRQRAAGLAVVVGQHGAQSVPLMIRSSAVRLGVPLLTTTKELRDWHELIPRLREYRYRQAEWHADQLTALLNRLPDRLADANRDPDADTDAEAMQRIADWLAAAVDADVVVSDPLRGVLAAAPDILTRRPPRTASPRTRTQSLPLSAAGSGAVLSVTARRPLDDVRTELLGHAAKALGLIDRTRLRDQLAETRREVQLSVLQLLMVGEEVAAQRVLAGLAPGLLATESVRVHVIDCAREDREVALRRAEDALAGRALLARCPVFNHLIVVDPLQTDEDAPGGVRRALEAVVAALPGHCMGGSRVYALSAVADAYTQAAGTLLTARRSPGRVALAEQRADLMDVLP
;
A
#
# COMPACT_ATOMS: atom_id res chain seq x y z
N MET A 1 -14.82 16.01 0.20
CA MET A 1 -15.24 17.41 0.48
C MET A 1 -16.41 17.72 -0.41
N PRO A 2 -17.50 18.32 0.10
CA PRO A 2 -18.58 18.77 -0.75
C PRO A 2 -18.10 19.97 -1.57
N THR A 3 -18.17 19.82 -2.89
CA THR A 3 -18.03 20.96 -3.81
C THR A 3 -19.33 21.76 -3.82
N LEU A 4 -19.29 22.97 -4.37
CA LEU A 4 -20.51 23.73 -4.62
C LEU A 4 -21.52 22.94 -5.46
N ILE A 5 -21.07 22.07 -6.37
CA ILE A 5 -21.93 21.13 -7.10
C ILE A 5 -22.64 20.17 -6.16
N ASN A 6 -21.90 19.47 -5.29
CA ASN A 6 -22.50 18.52 -4.36
C ASN A 6 -23.56 19.19 -3.45
N LEU A 7 -23.29 20.44 -3.02
CA LEU A 7 -24.27 21.22 -2.25
C LEU A 7 -25.48 21.68 -3.06
N CYS A 8 -25.36 21.82 -4.38
CA CYS A 8 -26.49 22.11 -5.25
C CYS A 8 -27.33 20.85 -5.55
N GLU A 9 -26.71 19.68 -5.55
CA GLU A 9 -27.41 18.40 -5.74
C GLU A 9 -28.20 17.98 -4.49
N GLU A 10 -27.77 18.42 -3.32
CA GLU A 10 -28.48 18.16 -2.06
C GLU A 10 -29.76 19.04 -1.93
N PRO A 11 -30.96 18.43 -1.87
CA PRO A 11 -32.23 19.17 -1.85
C PRO A 11 -32.38 20.02 -0.58
N ASP A 12 -31.72 19.64 0.51
CA ASP A 12 -31.78 20.33 1.79
C ASP A 12 -31.21 21.76 1.73
N PHE A 13 -30.27 22.06 0.83
CA PHE A 13 -29.68 23.40 0.73
C PHE A 13 -30.41 24.30 -0.28
N CYS A 14 -31.21 23.71 -1.18
CA CYS A 14 -31.95 24.42 -2.21
C CYS A 14 -31.08 25.46 -2.93
N LEU A 15 -29.88 25.06 -3.38
CA LEU A 15 -28.93 25.96 -4.05
C LEU A 15 -28.99 25.79 -5.57
N ARG A 16 -28.94 26.90 -6.31
CA ARG A 16 -28.75 26.90 -7.77
C ARG A 16 -27.79 27.96 -8.23
N PHE A 17 -26.90 27.61 -9.15
CA PHE A 17 -26.00 28.57 -9.79
C PHE A 17 -26.77 29.62 -10.59
N VAL A 18 -26.38 30.88 -10.43
CA VAL A 18 -26.90 32.01 -11.22
C VAL A 18 -26.13 32.16 -12.53
N ASN A 19 -24.82 31.91 -12.48
CA ASN A 19 -23.94 31.92 -13.65
C ASN A 19 -23.19 30.59 -13.70
N GLY A 20 -23.39 29.81 -14.76
CA GLY A 20 -22.65 28.58 -15.02
C GLY A 20 -21.26 28.91 -15.53
N GLY A 21 -20.26 28.92 -14.65
CA GLY A 21 -18.84 29.10 -14.99
C GLY A 21 -17.97 27.95 -14.48
N PRO A 22 -16.67 27.91 -14.84
CA PRO A 22 -15.71 26.84 -14.49
C PRO A 22 -15.33 26.79 -13.00
N MET A 23 -16.15 27.36 -12.11
CA MET A 23 -15.85 27.60 -10.70
C MET A 23 -16.71 26.72 -9.77
N ALA A 24 -17.39 25.74 -10.35
CA ALA A 24 -18.32 24.84 -9.67
C ALA A 24 -17.61 23.78 -8.79
N ASP A 25 -16.32 23.53 -9.05
CA ASP A 25 -15.46 22.62 -8.26
C ASP A 25 -14.82 23.27 -7.03
N ARG A 26 -15.27 24.46 -6.61
CA ARG A 26 -14.80 25.04 -5.35
C ARG A 26 -15.34 24.22 -4.18
N ALA A 27 -14.43 23.79 -3.31
CA ALA A 27 -14.77 23.10 -2.07
C ALA A 27 -15.33 24.13 -1.08
N VAL A 28 -16.32 23.71 -0.29
CA VAL A 28 -16.91 24.54 0.77
C VAL A 28 -16.47 24.00 2.12
N ASP A 29 -15.71 24.79 2.86
CA ASP A 29 -15.24 24.43 4.20
C ASP A 29 -16.20 24.95 5.28
N SER A 30 -16.77 26.14 5.11
CA SER A 30 -17.72 26.70 6.07
C SER A 30 -18.87 27.41 5.36
N VAL A 31 -19.99 27.56 6.07
CA VAL A 31 -21.12 28.39 5.63
C VAL A 31 -21.30 29.50 6.65
N ILE A 32 -21.42 30.74 6.17
CA ILE A 32 -21.65 31.91 7.00
C ILE A 32 -22.94 32.57 6.51
N ALA A 33 -23.99 32.54 7.32
CA ALA A 33 -25.26 33.19 7.02
C ALA A 33 -25.31 34.54 7.72
N LEU A 34 -25.53 35.62 6.96
CA LEU A 34 -25.50 36.98 7.48
C LEU A 34 -26.45 37.92 6.74
N SER A 35 -27.00 38.90 7.46
CA SER A 35 -27.86 39.93 6.88
C SER A 35 -26.99 41.05 6.29
N LEU A 36 -27.40 41.61 5.14
CA LEU A 36 -26.62 42.65 4.46
C LEU A 36 -26.45 43.91 5.33
N ALA A 37 -27.38 44.20 6.23
CA ALA A 37 -27.27 45.30 7.18
C ALA A 37 -26.10 45.10 8.18
N ALA A 38 -25.79 43.84 8.55
CA ALA A 38 -24.72 43.51 9.47
C ALA A 38 -23.32 43.64 8.83
N THR A 39 -23.24 43.61 7.49
CA THR A 39 -21.96 43.76 6.76
C THR A 39 -21.47 45.20 6.60
N ALA A 40 -22.32 46.19 6.82
CA ALA A 40 -21.97 47.60 6.58
C ALA A 40 -20.98 48.18 7.60
N GLY A 41 -20.67 47.48 8.70
CA GLY A 41 -19.88 48.01 9.81
C GLY A 41 -18.73 47.13 10.32
N GLY A 42 -18.44 45.97 9.71
CA GLY A 42 -17.44 45.04 10.25
C GLY A 42 -16.72 44.20 9.20
N SER A 43 -15.45 43.87 9.46
CA SER A 43 -14.70 42.85 8.71
C SER A 43 -15.39 41.50 8.93
N LEU A 44 -15.85 40.84 7.86
CA LEU A 44 -16.04 39.40 7.92
C LEU A 44 -14.67 38.80 8.28
N GLY A 45 -14.63 37.84 9.20
CA GLY A 45 -13.38 37.21 9.64
C GLY A 45 -12.67 36.45 8.51
N ASP A 46 -12.05 35.31 8.84
CA ASP A 46 -11.51 34.42 7.81
C ASP A 46 -12.67 33.74 7.05
N VAL A 47 -12.87 34.11 5.79
CA VAL A 47 -13.92 33.59 4.89
C VAL A 47 -13.34 32.75 3.75
N ARG A 48 -12.09 32.29 3.90
CA ARG A 48 -11.45 31.42 2.94
C ARG A 48 -12.24 30.12 2.76
N ASP A 49 -12.51 29.75 1.51
CA ASP A 49 -13.28 28.56 1.14
C ASP A 49 -14.68 28.49 1.81
N ALA A 50 -15.21 29.64 2.27
CA ALA A 50 -16.54 29.74 2.87
C ALA A 50 -17.62 30.04 1.81
N LEU A 51 -18.80 29.45 1.96
CA LEU A 51 -20.01 29.87 1.26
C LEU A 51 -20.74 30.90 2.11
N VAL A 52 -20.78 32.15 1.64
CA VAL A 52 -21.49 33.22 2.34
C VAL A 52 -22.91 33.31 1.83
N VAL A 53 -23.88 33.23 2.74
CA VAL A 53 -25.32 33.34 2.43
C VAL A 53 -25.80 34.71 2.91
N ILE A 54 -26.34 35.51 2.00
CA ILE A 54 -26.90 36.83 2.32
C ILE A 54 -28.41 36.88 2.20
N GLY A 55 -29.05 37.43 3.24
CA GLY A 55 -30.48 37.70 3.32
C GLY A 55 -30.83 39.19 3.20
N ASP A 56 -32.13 39.47 3.04
CA ASP A 56 -32.79 40.77 3.30
C ASP A 56 -32.40 41.96 2.40
N PHE A 57 -31.75 41.71 1.26
CA PHE A 57 -31.34 42.80 0.34
C PHE A 57 -32.52 43.51 -0.35
N TRP A 58 -33.75 43.00 -0.26
CA TRP A 58 -34.97 43.67 -0.76
C TRP A 58 -35.60 44.62 0.27
N VAL A 59 -35.31 44.43 1.56
CA VAL A 59 -35.85 45.24 2.66
C VAL A 59 -35.03 46.53 2.82
N SER A 60 -33.76 46.47 2.44
CA SER A 60 -32.85 47.60 2.38
C SER A 60 -33.06 48.36 1.06
N GLY A 61 -33.40 49.65 1.11
CA GLY A 61 -33.65 50.48 -0.09
C GLY A 61 -32.53 50.39 -1.15
N ARG A 62 -32.87 50.62 -2.43
CA ARG A 62 -31.97 50.41 -3.59
C ARG A 62 -30.58 51.06 -3.48
N THR A 63 -30.45 52.13 -2.69
CA THR A 63 -29.19 52.86 -2.44
C THR A 63 -28.29 52.18 -1.40
N SER A 64 -28.82 51.59 -0.33
CA SER A 64 -28.00 50.95 0.72
C SER A 64 -27.44 49.58 0.30
N VAL A 65 -28.08 48.92 -0.67
CA VAL A 65 -27.59 47.66 -1.25
C VAL A 65 -26.28 47.87 -2.03
N HIS A 66 -26.11 49.03 -2.66
CA HIS A 66 -24.91 49.34 -3.45
C HIS A 66 -23.67 49.52 -2.58
N GLU A 67 -23.81 50.20 -1.44
CA GLU A 67 -22.68 50.49 -0.54
C GLU A 67 -22.17 49.24 0.20
N GLY A 68 -23.04 48.28 0.52
CA GLY A 68 -22.66 47.08 1.27
C GLY A 68 -22.13 45.91 0.43
N VAL A 69 -22.67 45.68 -0.78
CA VAL A 69 -22.38 44.45 -1.54
C VAL A 69 -21.04 44.50 -2.29
N GLU A 70 -20.66 45.66 -2.82
CA GLU A 70 -19.41 45.81 -3.59
C GLU A 70 -18.16 45.59 -2.71
N PRO A 71 -18.06 46.14 -1.48
CA PRO A 71 -16.97 45.80 -0.56
C PRO A 71 -16.96 44.33 -0.15
N LEU A 72 -18.13 43.74 0.10
CA LEU A 72 -18.27 42.32 0.44
C LEU A 72 -17.71 41.42 -0.66
N LEU A 73 -18.12 41.64 -1.92
CA LEU A 73 -17.62 40.84 -3.05
C LEU A 73 -16.11 40.99 -3.26
N ARG A 74 -15.56 42.18 -3.04
CA ARG A 74 -14.09 42.37 -3.07
C ARG A 74 -13.40 41.58 -1.97
N GLU A 75 -13.98 41.56 -0.77
CA GLU A 75 -13.43 40.81 0.35
C GLU A 75 -13.49 39.30 0.12
N LEU A 76 -14.61 38.79 -0.39
CA LEU A 76 -14.77 37.39 -0.79
C LEU A 76 -13.79 36.98 -1.89
N SER A 77 -13.58 37.85 -2.88
CA SER A 77 -12.59 37.61 -3.93
C SER A 77 -11.15 37.60 -3.38
N ARG A 78 -10.83 38.56 -2.51
CA ARG A 78 -9.51 38.70 -1.86
C ARG A 78 -9.15 37.50 -1.01
N GLN A 79 -10.11 36.99 -0.21
CA GLN A 79 -9.91 35.84 0.67
C GLN A 79 -10.15 34.49 -0.02
N ARG A 80 -10.54 34.48 -1.31
CA ARG A 80 -10.90 33.27 -2.08
C ARG A 80 -12.02 32.45 -1.42
N ALA A 81 -13.12 33.12 -1.08
CA ALA A 81 -14.33 32.44 -0.62
C ALA A 81 -14.84 31.44 -1.67
N ALA A 82 -15.53 30.39 -1.22
CA ALA A 82 -16.07 29.38 -2.11
C ALA A 82 -17.14 29.99 -3.02
N GLY A 83 -18.05 30.79 -2.48
CA GLY A 83 -19.06 31.50 -3.26
C GLY A 83 -19.96 32.41 -2.42
N LEU A 84 -20.85 33.13 -3.11
CA LEU A 84 -21.91 33.94 -2.52
C LEU A 84 -23.27 33.35 -2.91
N ALA A 85 -24.08 32.97 -1.92
CA ALA A 85 -25.47 32.58 -2.09
C ALA A 85 -26.41 33.71 -1.67
N VAL A 86 -27.40 33.99 -2.51
CA VAL A 86 -28.37 35.07 -2.30
C VAL A 86 -29.76 34.47 -2.06
N VAL A 87 -30.40 34.86 -0.95
CA VAL A 87 -31.77 34.40 -0.60
C VAL A 87 -32.79 35.04 -1.53
N VAL A 88 -33.47 34.25 -2.34
CA VAL A 88 -34.46 34.72 -3.33
C VAL A 88 -35.77 33.93 -3.21
N GLY A 89 -36.91 34.56 -3.49
CA GLY A 89 -38.20 33.85 -3.47
C GLY A 89 -38.33 32.79 -4.56
N GLN A 90 -37.61 32.94 -5.67
CA GLN A 90 -37.56 31.97 -6.77
C GLN A 90 -36.16 31.96 -7.40
N HIS A 91 -35.66 30.77 -7.74
CA HIS A 91 -34.39 30.64 -8.44
C HIS A 91 -34.41 31.32 -9.80
N GLY A 92 -33.30 31.98 -10.15
CA GLY A 92 -33.12 32.54 -11.47
C GLY A 92 -32.18 33.75 -11.46
N ALA A 93 -31.53 34.00 -12.59
CA ALA A 93 -30.67 35.16 -12.72
C ALA A 93 -31.44 36.47 -12.52
N GLN A 94 -32.70 36.53 -12.96
CA GLN A 94 -33.55 37.72 -12.83
C GLN A 94 -33.88 38.06 -11.36
N SER A 95 -33.84 37.07 -10.48
CA SER A 95 -34.09 37.24 -9.05
C SER A 95 -32.92 37.88 -8.30
N VAL A 96 -31.74 37.99 -8.93
CA VAL A 96 -30.58 38.69 -8.37
C VAL A 96 -30.36 40.00 -9.12
N PRO A 97 -30.22 41.15 -8.44
CA PRO A 97 -29.97 42.42 -9.09
C PRO A 97 -28.77 42.38 -10.06
N LEU A 98 -28.93 43.00 -11.23
CA LEU A 98 -27.92 43.01 -12.30
C LEU A 98 -26.53 43.47 -11.80
N MET A 99 -26.49 44.40 -10.85
CA MET A 99 -25.25 44.91 -10.26
C MET A 99 -24.47 43.82 -9.53
N ILE A 100 -25.12 43.05 -8.67
CA ILE A 100 -24.48 41.94 -7.95
C ILE A 100 -23.96 40.90 -8.94
N ARG A 101 -24.76 40.57 -9.98
CA ARG A 101 -24.33 39.65 -11.03
C ARG A 101 -23.08 40.16 -11.76
N SER A 102 -23.09 41.44 -12.16
CA SER A 102 -21.98 42.05 -12.90
C SER A 102 -20.70 42.16 -12.06
N SER A 103 -20.83 42.52 -10.77
CA SER A 103 -19.70 42.63 -9.84
C SER A 103 -19.16 41.25 -9.47
N ALA A 104 -20.01 40.23 -9.27
CA ALA A 104 -19.57 38.86 -9.01
C ALA A 104 -18.81 38.25 -10.19
N VAL A 105 -19.29 38.47 -11.42
CA VAL A 105 -18.58 38.05 -12.64
C VAL A 105 -17.24 38.77 -12.77
N ARG A 106 -17.22 40.09 -12.58
CA ARG A 106 -16.01 40.91 -12.63
C ARG A 106 -14.95 40.48 -11.61
N LEU A 107 -15.37 40.04 -10.43
CA LEU A 107 -14.49 39.67 -9.32
C LEU A 107 -14.23 38.15 -9.23
N GLY A 108 -14.78 37.36 -10.14
CA GLY A 108 -14.59 35.90 -10.17
C GLY A 108 -15.13 35.18 -8.92
N VAL A 109 -16.26 35.64 -8.38
CA VAL A 109 -16.92 35.00 -7.24
C VAL A 109 -18.14 34.22 -7.75
N PRO A 110 -18.23 32.90 -7.49
CA PRO A 110 -19.40 32.12 -7.87
C PRO A 110 -20.65 32.63 -7.17
N LEU A 111 -21.72 32.84 -7.95
CA LEU A 111 -22.99 33.36 -7.46
C LEU A 111 -24.04 32.26 -7.50
N LEU A 112 -24.64 31.98 -6.34
CA LEU A 112 -25.71 31.03 -6.14
C LEU A 112 -26.98 31.72 -5.66
N THR A 113 -28.12 31.08 -5.87
CA THR A 113 -29.41 31.47 -5.31
C THR A 113 -29.90 30.37 -4.39
N THR A 114 -30.48 30.76 -3.25
CA THR A 114 -31.16 29.85 -2.34
C THR A 114 -32.58 30.34 -2.09
N THR A 115 -33.54 29.43 -2.01
CA THR A 115 -34.94 29.75 -1.65
C THR A 115 -35.21 29.66 -0.15
N LYS A 116 -34.23 29.20 0.64
CA LYS A 116 -34.35 29.11 2.09
C LYS A 116 -34.05 30.43 2.76
N GLU A 117 -34.79 30.72 3.83
CA GLU A 117 -34.56 31.94 4.60
C GLU A 117 -33.26 31.85 5.41
N LEU A 118 -32.74 33.00 5.82
CA LEU A 118 -31.48 33.07 6.56
C LEU A 118 -31.53 32.28 7.88
N ARG A 119 -32.70 32.22 8.53
CA ARG A 119 -32.92 31.42 9.75
C ARG A 119 -32.75 29.92 9.51
N ASP A 120 -33.27 29.42 8.39
CA ASP A 120 -33.22 28.00 8.03
C ASP A 120 -31.75 27.60 7.76
N TRP A 121 -30.97 28.51 7.17
CA TRP A 121 -29.53 28.31 6.98
C TRP A 121 -28.76 28.17 8.28
N HIS A 122 -29.13 28.88 9.35
CA HIS A 122 -28.49 28.71 10.65
C HIS A 122 -28.74 27.31 11.24
N GLU A 123 -29.92 26.72 11.01
CA GLU A 123 -30.24 25.35 11.42
C GLU A 123 -29.55 24.28 10.56
N LEU A 124 -29.18 24.61 9.32
CA LEU A 124 -28.50 23.70 8.39
C LEU A 124 -26.97 23.66 8.57
N ILE A 125 -26.36 24.68 9.17
CA ILE A 125 -24.90 24.72 9.41
C ILE A 125 -24.39 23.47 10.17
N PRO A 126 -25.03 23.01 11.26
CA PRO A 126 -24.64 21.76 11.92
C PRO A 126 -24.75 20.53 11.01
N ARG A 127 -25.78 20.45 10.15
CA ARG A 127 -25.97 19.33 9.21
C ARG A 127 -24.90 19.25 8.13
N LEU A 128 -24.35 20.40 7.71
CA LEU A 128 -23.21 20.43 6.79
C LEU A 128 -21.97 19.76 7.40
N ARG A 129 -21.73 19.94 8.70
CA ARG A 129 -20.64 19.24 9.41
C ARG A 129 -20.87 17.74 9.44
N GLU A 130 -22.11 17.32 9.69
CA GLU A 130 -22.49 15.90 9.66
C GLU A 130 -22.36 15.30 8.26
N TYR A 131 -22.72 16.04 7.22
CA TYR A 131 -22.54 15.62 5.83
C TYR A 131 -21.06 15.44 5.48
N ARG A 132 -20.19 16.36 5.94
CA ARG A 132 -18.73 16.22 5.81
C ARG A 132 -18.22 14.97 6.51
N TYR A 133 -18.71 14.70 7.72
CA TYR A 133 -18.33 13.51 8.48
C TYR A 133 -18.74 12.23 7.74
N ARG A 134 -19.99 12.14 7.27
CA ARG A 134 -20.46 10.98 6.48
C ARG A 134 -19.68 10.78 5.18
N GLN A 135 -19.31 11.86 4.51
CA GLN A 135 -18.49 11.75 3.29
C GLN A 135 -17.07 11.26 3.60
N ALA A 136 -16.47 11.70 4.73
CA ALA A 136 -15.18 11.21 5.19
C ALA A 136 -15.23 9.72 5.57
N GLU A 137 -16.27 9.32 6.32
CA GLU A 137 -16.53 7.94 6.71
C GLU A 137 -16.70 7.05 5.47
N TRP A 138 -17.47 7.50 4.48
CA TRP A 138 -17.61 6.79 3.20
C TRP A 138 -16.26 6.62 2.46
N HIS A 139 -15.41 7.65 2.44
CA HIS A 139 -14.07 7.53 1.85
C HIS A 139 -13.16 6.57 2.63
N ALA A 140 -13.27 6.54 3.96
CA ALA A 140 -12.55 5.59 4.81
C ALA A 140 -13.05 4.15 4.63
N ASP A 141 -14.35 3.95 4.46
CA ASP A 141 -14.96 2.66 4.14
C ASP A 141 -14.54 2.18 2.74
N GLN A 142 -14.45 3.08 1.76
CA GLN A 142 -13.90 2.75 0.44
C GLN A 142 -12.43 2.33 0.51
N LEU A 143 -11.61 3.03 1.29
CA LEU A 143 -10.22 2.64 1.51
C LEU A 143 -10.15 1.27 2.20
N THR A 144 -10.96 1.04 3.23
CA THR A 144 -11.05 -0.23 3.95
C THR A 144 -11.50 -1.36 3.02
N ALA A 145 -12.46 -1.11 2.14
CA ALA A 145 -12.91 -2.07 1.13
C ALA A 145 -11.82 -2.37 0.08
N LEU A 146 -11.01 -1.38 -0.32
CA LEU A 146 -9.86 -1.59 -1.18
C LEU A 146 -8.78 -2.40 -0.47
N LEU A 147 -8.51 -2.10 0.81
CA LEU A 147 -7.56 -2.84 1.64
C LEU A 147 -8.01 -4.27 1.89
N ASN A 148 -9.29 -4.52 2.12
CA ASN A 148 -9.82 -5.88 2.29
C ASN A 148 -9.80 -6.70 0.98
N ARG A 149 -9.76 -6.03 -0.18
CA ARG A 149 -9.65 -6.69 -1.50
C ARG A 149 -8.21 -6.90 -1.97
N LEU A 150 -7.22 -6.29 -1.31
CA LEU A 150 -5.81 -6.46 -1.65
C LEU A 150 -5.28 -7.85 -1.27
N PRO A 151 -5.57 -8.43 -0.08
CA PRO A 151 -5.16 -9.78 0.27
C PRO A 151 -5.64 -10.84 -0.71
N ASP A 152 -6.91 -10.78 -1.13
CA ASP A 152 -7.47 -11.75 -2.10
C ASP A 152 -6.78 -11.66 -3.47
N ARG A 153 -6.31 -10.47 -3.87
CA ARG A 153 -5.64 -10.25 -5.16
C ARG A 153 -4.13 -10.46 -5.11
N LEU A 154 -3.51 -10.32 -3.94
CA LEU A 154 -2.12 -10.72 -3.68
C LEU A 154 -2.02 -12.25 -3.50
N ALA A 155 -3.09 -12.89 -3.03
CA ALA A 155 -3.19 -14.34 -2.88
C ALA A 155 -3.56 -15.09 -4.17
N ASP A 156 -3.93 -14.40 -5.25
CA ASP A 156 -4.09 -14.97 -6.60
C ASP A 156 -2.70 -15.38 -7.16
N ALA A 157 -2.13 -16.43 -6.58
CA ALA A 157 -0.82 -17.02 -6.87
C ALA A 157 -0.73 -17.72 -8.25
N ASN A 158 -1.65 -17.42 -9.17
CA ASN A 158 -1.76 -18.02 -10.50
C ASN A 158 -1.44 -17.03 -11.64
N ARG A 159 -0.77 -15.91 -11.35
CA ARG A 159 -0.40 -14.90 -12.35
C ARG A 159 1.09 -14.60 -12.35
N ASP A 160 1.57 -14.22 -13.54
CA ASP A 160 2.98 -14.09 -13.96
C ASP A 160 3.96 -13.73 -12.84
N PRO A 161 4.96 -14.58 -12.54
CA PRO A 161 5.97 -14.32 -11.51
C PRO A 161 6.92 -13.16 -11.83
N ASP A 162 6.88 -12.60 -13.05
CA ASP A 162 7.70 -11.48 -13.50
C ASP A 162 7.02 -10.10 -13.37
N ALA A 163 5.74 -10.03 -12.99
CA ALA A 163 5.06 -8.76 -12.78
C ALA A 163 5.32 -8.25 -11.34
N ASP A 164 6.02 -7.13 -11.20
CA ASP A 164 6.30 -6.40 -9.93
C ASP A 164 4.97 -5.85 -9.35
N THR A 165 4.13 -6.78 -8.91
CA THR A 165 2.71 -6.59 -8.55
C THR A 165 2.58 -5.66 -7.34
N ASP A 166 3.59 -5.68 -6.46
CA ASP A 166 3.69 -4.80 -5.31
C ASP A 166 4.00 -3.35 -5.72
N ALA A 167 4.88 -3.14 -6.71
CA ALA A 167 5.17 -1.81 -7.24
C ALA A 167 3.92 -1.22 -7.93
N GLU A 168 3.20 -2.01 -8.70
CA GLU A 168 1.93 -1.59 -9.30
C GLU A 168 0.83 -1.31 -8.26
N ALA A 169 0.79 -2.06 -7.16
CA ALA A 169 -0.15 -1.82 -6.07
C ALA A 169 0.18 -0.51 -5.34
N MET A 170 1.46 -0.25 -5.05
CA MET A 170 1.91 1.02 -4.46
C MET A 170 1.60 2.20 -5.38
N GLN A 171 1.85 2.07 -6.68
CA GLN A 171 1.57 3.10 -7.67
C GLN A 171 0.07 3.42 -7.75
N ARG A 172 -0.80 2.41 -7.77
CA ARG A 172 -2.26 2.61 -7.75
C ARG A 172 -2.75 3.33 -6.51
N ILE A 173 -2.18 3.03 -5.34
CA ILE A 173 -2.51 3.73 -4.09
C ILE A 173 -2.01 5.18 -4.15
N ALA A 174 -0.82 5.43 -4.69
CA ALA A 174 -0.28 6.77 -4.88
C ALA A 174 -1.14 7.61 -5.84
N ASP A 175 -1.56 7.04 -6.97
CA ASP A 175 -2.45 7.68 -7.96
C ASP A 175 -3.81 8.03 -7.35
N TRP A 176 -4.40 7.08 -6.62
CA TRP A 176 -5.67 7.30 -5.91
C TRP A 176 -5.53 8.40 -4.86
N LEU A 177 -4.44 8.41 -4.08
CA LEU A 177 -4.17 9.44 -3.08
C LEU A 177 -4.00 10.83 -3.71
N ALA A 178 -3.25 10.91 -4.81
CA ALA A 178 -3.04 12.17 -5.53
C ALA A 178 -4.38 12.75 -6.02
N ALA A 179 -5.25 11.89 -6.55
CA ALA A 179 -6.60 12.27 -6.97
C ALA A 179 -7.51 12.66 -5.79
N ALA A 180 -7.48 11.91 -4.68
CA ALA A 180 -8.34 12.14 -3.52
C ALA A 180 -7.97 13.43 -2.75
N VAL A 181 -6.68 13.78 -2.72
CA VAL A 181 -6.15 14.89 -1.92
C VAL A 181 -5.85 16.14 -2.76
N ASP A 182 -5.91 16.05 -4.10
CA ASP A 182 -5.47 17.12 -5.03
C ASP A 182 -4.02 17.56 -4.71
N ALA A 183 -3.14 16.57 -4.62
CA ALA A 183 -1.75 16.72 -4.18
C ALA A 183 -0.82 15.87 -5.04
N ASP A 184 0.45 16.29 -5.15
CA ASP A 184 1.47 15.39 -5.71
C ASP A 184 1.98 14.48 -4.56
N VAL A 185 2.02 13.18 -4.81
CA VAL A 185 2.31 12.14 -3.82
C VAL A 185 3.53 11.36 -4.27
N VAL A 186 4.52 11.19 -3.39
CA VAL A 186 5.74 10.43 -3.66
C VAL A 186 6.00 9.49 -2.51
N VAL A 187 6.14 8.20 -2.82
CA VAL A 187 6.63 7.19 -1.89
C VAL A 187 8.09 6.94 -2.20
N SER A 188 8.97 7.17 -1.23
CA SER A 188 10.41 7.02 -1.41
C SER A 188 11.07 6.36 -0.23
N ASP A 189 12.09 5.56 -0.49
CA ASP A 189 12.97 4.96 0.49
C ASP A 189 14.40 5.51 0.31
N PRO A 190 15.11 5.89 1.38
CA PRO A 190 16.46 6.46 1.30
C PRO A 190 17.49 5.57 0.58
N LEU A 191 17.32 4.26 0.68
CA LEU A 191 18.22 3.26 0.10
C LEU A 191 17.73 2.79 -1.28
N ARG A 192 16.40 2.66 -1.46
CA ARG A 192 15.79 2.08 -2.68
C ARG A 192 15.33 3.13 -3.69
N GLY A 193 15.33 4.41 -3.35
CA GLY A 193 14.87 5.48 -4.24
C GLY A 193 13.35 5.65 -4.25
N VAL A 194 12.79 6.12 -5.37
CA VAL A 194 11.34 6.35 -5.50
C VAL A 194 10.66 5.01 -5.79
N LEU A 195 9.70 4.64 -4.93
CA LEU A 195 8.92 3.40 -5.02
C LEU A 195 7.60 3.61 -5.79
N ALA A 196 6.99 4.79 -5.66
CA ALA A 196 5.79 5.20 -6.38
C ALA A 196 5.68 6.73 -6.44
N ALA A 197 5.11 7.29 -7.50
CA ALA A 197 4.91 8.73 -7.61
C ALA A 197 3.68 9.11 -8.45
N ALA A 198 2.89 10.05 -7.97
CA ALA A 198 1.69 10.53 -8.64
C ALA A 198 1.60 12.07 -8.62
N PRO A 199 1.34 12.75 -9.75
CA PRO A 199 1.28 12.18 -11.10
C PRO A 199 2.63 11.59 -11.53
N ASP A 200 2.59 10.61 -12.43
CA ASP A 200 3.72 9.79 -12.87
C ASP A 200 4.79 10.66 -13.57
N ILE A 201 5.70 11.21 -12.78
CA ILE A 201 6.82 12.03 -13.22
C ILE A 201 8.06 11.38 -12.63
N LEU A 202 8.46 10.25 -13.20
CA LEU A 202 9.68 9.47 -12.89
C LEU A 202 11.00 10.27 -12.98
N THR A 203 10.95 11.58 -13.19
CA THR A 203 12.12 12.47 -13.31
C THR A 203 12.26 13.50 -12.18
N ARG A 204 11.30 13.62 -11.26
CA ARG A 204 11.42 14.59 -10.16
C ARG A 204 12.06 13.95 -8.93
N ARG A 205 13.37 14.18 -8.79
CA ARG A 205 14.17 14.00 -7.57
C ARG A 205 13.32 14.33 -6.32
N PRO A 206 13.37 13.53 -5.23
CA PRO A 206 12.63 13.83 -4.01
C PRO A 206 12.88 15.30 -3.64
N PRO A 207 11.84 16.10 -3.33
CA PRO A 207 12.00 17.52 -3.09
C PRO A 207 12.96 17.72 -1.91
N ARG A 208 14.24 17.95 -2.22
CA ARG A 208 15.21 18.43 -1.25
C ARG A 208 14.73 19.80 -0.84
N THR A 209 14.41 19.92 0.45
CA THR A 209 14.22 21.16 1.18
C THR A 209 13.15 22.10 0.61
N ALA A 210 12.01 22.09 1.31
CA ALA A 210 11.01 23.14 1.42
C ALA A 210 11.30 24.42 0.62
N SER A 211 10.59 24.59 -0.50
CA SER A 211 10.32 25.94 -1.00
C SER A 211 9.17 26.50 -0.15
N PRO A 212 9.27 27.72 0.40
CA PRO A 212 8.34 28.25 1.42
C PRO A 212 6.91 28.52 0.92
N ARG A 213 6.56 28.06 -0.29
CA ARG A 213 5.24 28.24 -0.92
C ARG A 213 4.46 26.93 -1.15
N THR A 214 5.10 25.77 -0.98
CA THR A 214 4.46 24.45 -1.10
C THR A 214 4.62 23.72 0.24
N ARG A 215 3.52 23.46 0.95
CA ARG A 215 3.55 22.70 2.20
C ARG A 215 3.70 21.21 1.86
N THR A 216 4.94 20.72 1.95
CA THR A 216 5.24 19.29 1.90
C THR A 216 4.99 18.68 3.27
N GLN A 217 4.14 17.66 3.36
CA GLN A 217 3.99 16.82 4.55
C GLN A 217 4.65 15.48 4.27
N SER A 218 5.54 15.05 5.17
CA SER A 218 6.20 13.74 5.08
C SER A 218 5.72 12.87 6.24
N LEU A 219 5.27 11.66 5.93
CA LEU A 219 4.77 10.69 6.88
C LEU A 219 5.54 9.36 6.71
N PRO A 220 6.13 8.80 7.78
CA PRO A 220 6.77 7.50 7.69
C PRO A 220 5.72 6.42 7.40
N LEU A 221 6.03 5.51 6.47
CA LEU A 221 5.15 4.38 6.16
C LEU A 221 5.14 3.33 7.26
N SER A 222 6.19 3.30 8.09
CA SER A 222 6.30 2.35 9.19
C SER A 222 7.02 2.96 10.38
N ALA A 223 6.50 2.73 11.59
CA ALA A 223 7.20 3.07 12.82
C ALA A 223 8.35 2.08 13.16
N ALA A 224 8.39 0.92 12.48
CA ALA A 224 9.38 -0.12 12.74
C ALA A 224 9.89 -0.71 11.42
N GLY A 225 11.13 -0.37 11.07
CA GLY A 225 11.99 -1.15 10.17
C GLY A 225 12.14 -0.66 8.73
N SER A 226 11.11 -0.05 8.13
CA SER A 226 11.21 0.50 6.77
C SER A 226 11.55 1.99 6.81
N GLY A 227 12.61 2.39 6.10
CA GLY A 227 12.97 3.79 5.89
C GLY A 227 12.05 4.51 4.92
N ALA A 228 11.03 3.84 4.36
CA ALA A 228 10.15 4.41 3.37
C ALA A 228 9.23 5.51 3.95
N VAL A 229 9.12 6.61 3.20
CA VAL A 229 8.40 7.83 3.57
C VAL A 229 7.42 8.19 2.46
N LEU A 230 6.19 8.50 2.85
CA LEU A 230 5.18 9.15 2.02
C LEU A 230 5.37 10.67 2.10
N SER A 231 5.73 11.29 0.99
CA SER A 231 5.83 12.75 0.87
C SER A 231 4.68 13.28 0.03
N VAL A 232 3.91 14.22 0.57
CA VAL A 232 2.73 14.81 -0.05
C VAL A 232 2.94 16.30 -0.20
N THR A 233 2.93 16.79 -1.42
CA THR A 233 2.91 18.23 -1.73
C THR A 233 1.51 18.64 -2.14
N ALA A 234 0.74 19.10 -1.15
CA ALA A 234 -0.62 19.54 -1.37
C ALA A 234 -0.66 20.94 -2.00
N ARG A 235 -1.55 21.13 -2.98
CA ARG A 235 -1.82 22.44 -3.60
C ARG A 235 -2.65 23.36 -2.70
N ARG A 236 -3.27 22.79 -1.67
CA ARG A 236 -4.14 23.45 -0.68
C ARG A 236 -3.77 23.03 0.75
N PRO A 237 -4.21 23.76 1.79
CA PRO A 237 -4.05 23.30 3.17
C PRO A 237 -4.72 21.93 3.35
N LEU A 238 -4.02 21.01 3.99
CA LEU A 238 -4.57 19.73 4.40
C LEU A 238 -5.49 19.99 5.61
N ASP A 239 -6.73 19.53 5.54
CA ASP A 239 -7.66 19.50 6.66
C ASP A 239 -7.40 18.24 7.50
N ASP A 240 -8.05 18.16 8.66
CA ASP A 240 -7.89 17.03 9.58
C ASP A 240 -8.28 15.70 8.90
N VAL A 241 -9.32 15.73 8.06
CA VAL A 241 -9.82 14.57 7.31
C VAL A 241 -8.78 14.06 6.30
N ARG A 242 -8.16 14.94 5.51
CA ARG A 242 -7.09 14.54 4.58
C ARG A 242 -5.87 14.05 5.34
N THR A 243 -5.56 14.64 6.48
CA THR A 243 -4.45 14.21 7.33
C THR A 243 -4.68 12.78 7.85
N GLU A 244 -5.91 12.46 8.25
CA GLU A 244 -6.31 11.12 8.66
C GLU A 244 -6.24 10.12 7.49
N LEU A 245 -6.72 10.52 6.30
CA LEU A 245 -6.64 9.70 5.08
C LEU A 245 -5.19 9.36 4.70
N LEU A 246 -4.29 10.35 4.79
CA LEU A 246 -2.85 10.15 4.60
C LEU A 246 -2.29 9.17 5.63
N GLY A 247 -2.74 9.28 6.89
CA GLY A 247 -2.42 8.34 7.96
C GLY A 247 -2.80 6.90 7.63
N HIS A 248 -4.02 6.67 7.13
CA HIS A 248 -4.49 5.34 6.76
C HIS A 248 -3.76 4.77 5.54
N ALA A 249 -3.54 5.58 4.51
CA ALA A 249 -2.85 5.11 3.33
C ALA A 249 -1.35 4.87 3.58
N ALA A 250 -0.71 5.63 4.47
CA ALA A 250 0.66 5.33 4.88
C ALA A 250 0.77 3.99 5.62
N LYS A 251 -0.22 3.64 6.47
CA LYS A 251 -0.26 2.29 7.09
C LYS A 251 -0.38 1.19 6.03
N ALA A 252 -1.25 1.38 5.04
CA ALA A 252 -1.43 0.43 3.94
C ALA A 252 -0.17 0.22 3.12
N LEU A 253 0.45 1.32 2.66
CA LEU A 253 1.71 1.29 1.92
C LEU A 253 2.83 0.66 2.76
N GLY A 254 2.85 0.92 4.08
CA GLY A 254 3.77 0.28 5.01
C GLY A 254 3.59 -1.24 5.15
N LEU A 255 2.38 -1.77 4.97
CA LEU A 255 2.15 -3.22 4.97
C LEU A 255 2.68 -3.86 3.69
N ILE A 256 2.41 -3.26 2.53
CA ILE A 256 2.91 -3.73 1.22
C ILE A 256 4.44 -3.68 1.18
N ASP A 257 5.04 -2.62 1.72
CA ASP A 257 6.50 -2.52 1.75
C ASP A 257 7.15 -3.58 2.65
N ARG A 258 6.51 -3.93 3.76
CA ARG A 258 6.98 -4.99 4.66
C ARG A 258 6.90 -6.38 4.02
N THR A 259 5.84 -6.68 3.29
CA THR A 259 5.72 -7.97 2.57
C THR A 259 6.80 -8.07 1.50
N ARG A 260 6.96 -7.02 0.68
CA ARG A 260 8.00 -6.95 -0.34
C ARG A 260 9.40 -7.13 0.23
N LEU A 261 9.73 -6.43 1.32
CA LEU A 261 11.03 -6.56 1.98
C LEU A 261 11.25 -8.00 2.49
N ARG A 262 10.21 -8.62 3.06
CA ARG A 262 10.29 -10.00 3.54
C ARG A 262 10.56 -10.97 2.40
N ASP A 263 9.89 -10.80 1.26
CA ASP A 263 10.06 -11.66 0.09
C ASP A 263 11.43 -11.48 -0.55
N GLN A 264 11.91 -10.23 -0.66
CA GLN A 264 13.27 -9.92 -1.10
C GLN A 264 14.32 -10.57 -0.21
N LEU A 265 14.17 -10.46 1.12
CA LEU A 265 15.09 -11.11 2.07
C LEU A 265 15.05 -12.64 1.96
N ALA A 266 13.87 -13.22 1.72
CA ALA A 266 13.74 -14.66 1.49
C ALA A 266 14.47 -15.08 0.21
N GLU A 267 14.35 -14.32 -0.88
CA GLU A 267 15.03 -14.65 -2.13
C GLU A 267 16.55 -14.47 -2.02
N THR A 268 17.03 -13.38 -1.43
CA THR A 268 18.47 -13.21 -1.14
C THR A 268 19.00 -14.34 -0.27
N ARG A 269 18.23 -14.80 0.72
CA ARG A 269 18.61 -15.96 1.54
C ARG A 269 18.73 -17.22 0.66
N ARG A 270 17.79 -17.47 -0.24
CA ARG A 270 17.83 -18.63 -1.15
C ARG A 270 19.04 -18.57 -2.09
N GLU A 271 19.38 -17.40 -2.61
CA GLU A 271 20.57 -17.21 -3.46
C GLU A 271 21.87 -17.50 -2.69
N VAL A 272 21.97 -17.05 -1.44
CA VAL A 272 23.13 -17.37 -0.60
C VAL A 272 23.17 -18.86 -0.28
N GLN A 273 22.03 -19.49 0.04
CA GLN A 273 21.96 -20.93 0.28
C GLN A 273 22.37 -21.74 -0.96
N LEU A 274 21.98 -21.30 -2.15
CA LEU A 274 22.44 -21.88 -3.41
C LEU A 274 23.96 -21.72 -3.59
N SER A 275 24.51 -20.55 -3.29
CA SER A 275 25.96 -20.29 -3.35
C SER A 275 26.74 -21.19 -2.37
N VAL A 276 26.21 -21.37 -1.16
CA VAL A 276 26.77 -22.31 -0.16
C VAL A 276 26.73 -23.73 -0.69
N LEU A 277 25.61 -24.17 -1.27
CA LEU A 277 25.53 -25.49 -1.89
C LEU A 277 26.58 -25.65 -2.99
N GLN A 278 26.76 -24.66 -3.88
CA GLN A 278 27.75 -24.73 -4.95
C GLN A 278 29.18 -24.89 -4.40
N LEU A 279 29.53 -24.22 -3.30
CA LEU A 279 30.81 -24.39 -2.62
C LEU A 279 30.97 -25.81 -2.06
N LEU A 280 29.93 -26.36 -1.44
CA LEU A 280 29.93 -27.75 -0.95
C LEU A 280 30.06 -28.77 -2.10
N MET A 281 29.45 -28.50 -3.25
CA MET A 281 29.54 -29.37 -4.44
C MET A 281 30.97 -29.43 -5.03
N VAL A 282 31.81 -28.43 -4.78
CA VAL A 282 33.24 -28.44 -5.17
C VAL A 282 34.17 -28.82 -4.02
N GLY A 283 33.65 -29.17 -2.85
CA GLY A 283 34.42 -29.57 -1.67
C GLY A 283 35.00 -28.42 -0.84
N GLU A 284 34.61 -27.17 -1.11
CA GLU A 284 35.10 -25.98 -0.42
C GLU A 284 34.33 -25.71 0.89
N GLU A 285 34.46 -26.62 1.85
CA GLU A 285 33.71 -26.61 3.12
C GLU A 285 33.91 -25.33 3.93
N VAL A 286 35.16 -24.88 4.08
CA VAL A 286 35.51 -23.72 4.91
C VAL A 286 34.89 -22.44 4.33
N ALA A 287 34.87 -22.32 3.00
CA ALA A 287 34.22 -21.21 2.33
C ALA A 287 32.70 -21.27 2.53
N ALA A 288 32.10 -22.45 2.36
CA ALA A 288 30.67 -22.68 2.57
C ALA A 288 30.23 -22.32 3.99
N GLN A 289 30.99 -22.76 5.01
CA GLN A 289 30.75 -22.45 6.42
C GLN A 289 30.83 -20.95 6.70
N ARG A 290 31.85 -20.26 6.15
CA ARG A 290 32.01 -18.80 6.35
C ARG A 290 30.87 -18.00 5.74
N VAL A 291 30.43 -18.35 4.53
CA VAL A 291 29.31 -17.69 3.87
C VAL A 291 28.01 -17.93 4.65
N LEU A 292 27.77 -19.18 5.08
CA LEU A 292 26.55 -19.52 5.80
C LEU A 292 26.51 -18.98 7.24
N ALA A 293 27.67 -18.78 7.88
CA ALA A 293 27.74 -18.27 9.25
C ALA A 293 27.03 -16.92 9.43
N GLY A 294 26.95 -16.09 8.38
CA GLY A 294 26.20 -14.84 8.40
C GLY A 294 24.67 -15.00 8.40
N LEU A 295 24.15 -16.15 7.95
CA LEU A 295 22.71 -16.43 7.84
C LEU A 295 22.19 -17.43 8.88
N ALA A 296 22.96 -18.49 9.14
CA ALA A 296 22.61 -19.57 10.05
C ALA A 296 23.87 -20.04 10.80
N PRO A 297 24.28 -19.29 11.86
CA PRO A 297 25.47 -19.63 12.63
C PRO A 297 25.38 -21.06 13.19
N GLY A 298 26.42 -21.86 12.97
CA GLY A 298 26.52 -23.22 13.52
C GLY A 298 25.82 -24.32 12.71
N LEU A 299 25.06 -23.98 11.66
CA LEU A 299 24.31 -24.99 10.88
C LEU A 299 25.24 -26.02 10.21
N LEU A 300 26.40 -25.60 9.71
CA LEU A 300 27.43 -26.48 9.13
C LEU A 300 28.62 -26.70 10.08
N ALA A 301 28.42 -26.63 11.39
CA ALA A 301 29.48 -26.89 12.38
C ALA A 301 29.76 -28.39 12.61
N THR A 302 29.18 -29.26 11.78
CA THR A 302 29.42 -30.71 11.77
C THR A 302 30.21 -31.11 10.54
N GLU A 303 31.02 -32.15 10.67
CA GLU A 303 31.78 -32.75 9.56
C GLU A 303 30.95 -33.79 8.79
N SER A 304 29.78 -34.16 9.30
CA SER A 304 28.93 -35.21 8.71
C SER A 304 27.56 -34.69 8.31
N VAL A 305 27.14 -35.08 7.10
CA VAL A 305 25.89 -34.65 6.48
C VAL A 305 25.16 -35.81 5.81
N ARG A 306 23.86 -35.64 5.64
CA ARG A 306 23.04 -36.43 4.73
C ARG A 306 22.40 -35.50 3.71
N VAL A 307 22.32 -35.95 2.46
CA VAL A 307 21.64 -35.19 1.41
C VAL A 307 20.31 -35.87 1.10
N HIS A 308 19.25 -35.07 1.08
CA HIS A 308 17.94 -35.47 0.59
C HIS A 308 17.64 -34.69 -0.68
N VAL A 309 17.09 -35.37 -1.68
CA VAL A 309 16.64 -34.78 -2.93
C VAL A 309 15.15 -35.02 -3.04
N ILE A 310 14.38 -33.95 -3.17
CA ILE A 310 12.95 -34.02 -3.50
C ILE A 310 12.81 -33.74 -4.98
N ASP A 311 12.22 -34.68 -5.70
CA ASP A 311 11.85 -34.51 -7.10
C ASP A 311 10.42 -33.96 -7.18
N CYS A 312 10.31 -32.76 -7.76
CA CYS A 312 9.05 -32.06 -7.97
C CYS A 312 8.39 -32.41 -9.31
N ALA A 313 8.95 -33.36 -10.07
CA ALA A 313 8.43 -33.84 -11.35
C ALA A 313 7.94 -32.71 -12.28
N ARG A 314 6.65 -32.63 -12.62
CA ARG A 314 6.07 -31.55 -13.47
C ARG A 314 5.27 -30.54 -12.64
N GLU A 315 5.22 -30.73 -11.34
CA GLU A 315 4.50 -29.92 -10.38
C GLU A 315 5.26 -28.62 -10.05
N ASP A 316 4.55 -27.68 -9.42
CA ASP A 316 5.10 -26.39 -9.02
C ASP A 316 6.14 -26.57 -7.89
N ARG A 317 7.42 -26.42 -8.29
CA ARG A 317 8.58 -26.45 -7.39
C ARG A 317 8.49 -25.42 -6.27
N GLU A 318 7.85 -24.28 -6.49
CA GLU A 318 7.79 -23.21 -5.50
C GLU A 318 6.81 -23.54 -4.37
N VAL A 319 5.75 -24.31 -4.65
CA VAL A 319 4.87 -24.83 -3.58
C VAL A 319 5.63 -25.82 -2.69
N ALA A 320 6.40 -26.71 -3.28
CA ALA A 320 7.23 -27.66 -2.54
C ALA A 320 8.32 -26.94 -1.73
N LEU A 321 8.96 -25.92 -2.31
CA LEU A 321 9.98 -25.12 -1.64
C LEU A 321 9.42 -24.44 -0.40
N ARG A 322 8.30 -23.71 -0.51
CA ARG A 322 7.67 -23.02 0.64
C ARG A 322 7.33 -23.99 1.77
N ARG A 323 6.73 -25.14 1.45
CA ARG A 323 6.41 -26.16 2.46
C ARG A 323 7.65 -26.76 3.11
N ALA A 324 8.72 -26.98 2.35
CA ALA A 324 9.97 -27.48 2.88
C ALA A 324 10.67 -26.43 3.77
N GLU A 325 10.68 -25.16 3.38
CA GLU A 325 11.22 -24.05 4.20
C GLU A 325 10.54 -24.00 5.57
N ASP A 326 9.21 -24.04 5.59
CA ASP A 326 8.41 -24.03 6.83
C ASP A 326 8.68 -25.27 7.69
N ALA A 327 8.74 -26.46 7.08
CA ALA A 327 8.95 -27.73 7.80
C ALA A 327 10.37 -27.84 8.38
N LEU A 328 11.38 -27.36 7.65
CA LEU A 328 12.78 -27.40 8.07
C LEU A 328 13.07 -26.33 9.13
N ALA A 329 12.40 -25.18 9.11
CA ALA A 329 12.56 -24.09 10.08
C ALA A 329 14.05 -23.70 10.31
N GLY A 330 14.86 -23.74 9.24
CA GLY A 330 16.29 -23.40 9.29
C GLY A 330 17.22 -24.48 9.84
N ARG A 331 16.74 -25.71 10.07
CA ARG A 331 17.54 -26.83 10.60
C ARG A 331 18.37 -27.58 9.56
N ALA A 332 18.14 -27.30 8.29
CA ALA A 332 18.91 -27.83 7.17
C ALA A 332 19.13 -26.75 6.12
N LEU A 333 20.16 -26.94 5.29
CA LEU A 333 20.37 -26.13 4.10
C LEU A 333 19.42 -26.62 3.01
N LEU A 334 18.61 -25.73 2.44
CA LEU A 334 17.67 -26.03 1.36
C LEU A 334 18.02 -25.16 0.16
N ALA A 335 18.09 -25.76 -1.03
CA ALA A 335 18.37 -25.05 -2.27
C ALA A 335 17.63 -25.67 -3.46
N ARG A 336 17.34 -24.84 -4.47
CA ARG A 336 16.82 -25.29 -5.76
C ARG A 336 17.96 -25.92 -6.56
N CYS A 337 17.72 -27.05 -7.21
CA CYS A 337 18.65 -27.56 -8.21
C CYS A 337 18.62 -26.65 -9.45
N PRO A 338 19.78 -26.18 -9.97
CA PRO A 338 19.80 -25.33 -11.15
C PRO A 338 19.52 -26.09 -12.46
N VAL A 339 19.70 -27.41 -12.48
CA VAL A 339 19.60 -28.23 -13.70
C VAL A 339 18.28 -29.00 -13.77
N PHE A 340 17.82 -29.54 -12.64
CA PHE A 340 16.65 -30.40 -12.58
C PHE A 340 15.53 -29.74 -11.76
N ASN A 341 14.30 -30.23 -11.92
CA ASN A 341 13.17 -29.80 -11.11
C ASN A 341 13.20 -30.43 -9.71
N HIS A 342 14.33 -30.26 -9.00
CA HIS A 342 14.59 -30.85 -7.69
C HIS A 342 14.80 -29.77 -6.63
N LEU A 343 14.50 -30.14 -5.38
CA LEU A 343 14.98 -29.46 -4.18
C LEU A 343 16.08 -30.31 -3.54
N ILE A 344 17.17 -29.67 -3.16
CA ILE A 344 18.32 -30.30 -2.51
C ILE A 344 18.34 -29.84 -1.05
N VAL A 345 18.29 -30.80 -0.13
CA VAL A 345 18.38 -30.55 1.30
C VAL A 345 19.66 -31.19 1.82
N VAL A 346 20.55 -30.37 2.39
CA VAL A 346 21.72 -30.86 3.12
C VAL A 346 21.37 -30.81 4.60
N ASP A 347 21.19 -31.99 5.17
CA ASP A 347 20.90 -32.24 6.57
C ASP A 347 22.21 -32.40 7.36
N PRO A 348 22.61 -31.41 8.16
CA PRO A 348 23.73 -31.55 9.08
C PRO A 348 23.29 -32.42 10.24
N LEU A 349 23.95 -33.56 10.46
CA LEU A 349 23.60 -34.55 11.47
C LEU A 349 23.97 -34.09 12.90
N GLN A 350 23.35 -32.99 13.34
CA GLN A 350 23.52 -32.40 14.67
C GLN A 350 22.49 -32.90 15.68
N THR A 351 21.36 -33.43 15.19
CA THR A 351 20.24 -33.93 16.00
C THR A 351 19.97 -35.39 15.65
N ASP A 352 19.51 -36.17 16.63
CA ASP A 352 19.09 -37.56 16.43
C ASP A 352 18.03 -37.67 15.31
N GLU A 353 18.30 -38.46 14.27
CA GLU A 353 17.49 -38.54 13.05
C GLU A 353 16.05 -39.02 13.30
N ASP A 354 15.87 -39.81 14.38
CA ASP A 354 14.59 -40.39 14.76
C ASP A 354 13.83 -39.58 15.82
N ALA A 355 14.38 -38.44 16.24
CA ALA A 355 13.69 -37.53 17.14
C ALA A 355 12.37 -37.02 16.51
N PRO A 356 11.30 -36.85 17.29
CA PRO A 356 10.09 -36.18 16.84
C PRO A 356 10.46 -34.75 16.42
N GLY A 357 10.43 -34.51 15.11
CA GLY A 357 10.83 -33.25 14.50
C GLY A 357 12.02 -33.34 13.55
N GLY A 358 12.82 -34.42 13.54
CA GLY A 358 14.02 -34.55 12.69
C GLY A 358 13.81 -34.18 11.20
N VAL A 359 14.87 -33.70 10.55
CA VAL A 359 14.83 -33.17 9.16
C VAL A 359 14.20 -34.19 8.20
N ARG A 360 14.61 -35.46 8.28
CA ARG A 360 14.01 -36.55 7.51
C ARG A 360 12.49 -36.63 7.65
N ARG A 361 11.97 -36.72 8.89
CA ARG A 361 10.53 -36.82 9.13
C ARG A 361 9.76 -35.60 8.65
N ALA A 362 10.36 -34.41 8.78
CA ALA A 362 9.76 -33.17 8.27
C ALA A 362 9.61 -33.23 6.74
N LEU A 363 10.61 -33.72 6.02
CA LEU A 363 10.55 -33.88 4.56
C LEU A 363 9.58 -34.99 4.12
N GLU A 364 9.52 -36.10 4.85
CA GLU A 364 8.54 -37.18 4.61
C GLU A 364 7.10 -36.65 4.70
N ALA A 365 6.81 -35.78 5.68
CA ALA A 365 5.50 -35.15 5.82
C ALA A 365 5.19 -34.20 4.64
N VAL A 366 6.18 -33.45 4.15
CA VAL A 366 6.03 -32.57 2.97
C VAL A 366 5.70 -33.39 1.72
N VAL A 367 6.44 -34.48 1.48
CA VAL A 367 6.25 -35.38 0.34
C VAL A 367 4.92 -36.13 0.41
N ALA A 368 4.48 -36.52 1.61
CA ALA A 368 3.16 -37.13 1.80
C ALA A 368 2.03 -36.15 1.43
N ALA A 369 2.17 -34.87 1.80
CA ALA A 369 1.19 -33.83 1.55
C ALA A 369 1.16 -33.30 0.11
N LEU A 370 2.14 -33.66 -0.73
CA LEU A 370 2.25 -33.23 -2.12
C LEU A 370 2.19 -34.45 -3.06
N PRO A 371 1.06 -34.68 -3.75
CA PRO A 371 0.97 -35.71 -4.77
C PRO A 371 2.05 -35.54 -5.85
N GLY A 372 2.55 -36.64 -6.38
CA GLY A 372 3.56 -36.64 -7.46
C GLY A 372 5.00 -36.41 -7.03
N HIS A 373 5.24 -35.91 -5.81
CA HIS A 373 6.58 -35.69 -5.29
C HIS A 373 7.17 -36.98 -4.72
N CYS A 374 8.47 -37.17 -4.90
CA CYS A 374 9.20 -38.26 -4.26
C CYS A 374 10.54 -37.80 -3.70
N MET A 375 11.02 -38.50 -2.67
CA MET A 375 12.26 -38.15 -1.98
C MET A 375 13.26 -39.28 -2.02
N GLY A 376 14.50 -38.95 -2.42
CA GLY A 376 15.68 -39.79 -2.29
C GLY A 376 16.57 -39.27 -1.17
N GLY A 377 17.21 -40.15 -0.41
CA GLY A 377 18.22 -39.78 0.58
C GLY A 377 19.53 -40.55 0.39
N SER A 378 20.64 -39.90 0.72
CA SER A 378 21.97 -40.51 0.75
C SER A 378 22.21 -41.25 2.06
N ARG A 379 23.31 -42.01 2.14
CA ARG A 379 23.92 -42.37 3.43
C ARG A 379 24.56 -41.14 4.08
N VAL A 380 25.18 -41.32 5.24
CA VAL A 380 26.00 -40.28 5.86
C VAL A 380 27.31 -40.11 5.09
N TYR A 381 27.67 -38.86 4.79
CA TYR A 381 28.92 -38.47 4.13
C TYR A 381 29.64 -37.41 4.95
N ALA A 382 30.95 -37.28 4.71
CA ALA A 382 31.68 -36.09 5.09
C ALA A 382 31.13 -34.85 4.35
N LEU A 383 31.21 -33.68 4.98
CA LEU A 383 30.76 -32.41 4.40
C LEU A 383 31.44 -32.10 3.04
N SER A 384 32.68 -32.56 2.83
CA SER A 384 33.47 -32.37 1.61
C SER A 384 32.97 -33.24 0.46
N ALA A 385 32.17 -34.26 0.77
CA ALA A 385 31.66 -35.25 -0.16
C ALA A 385 30.15 -35.03 -0.46
N VAL A 386 29.66 -33.80 -0.32
CA VAL A 386 28.26 -33.44 -0.63
C VAL A 386 27.89 -33.76 -2.09
N ALA A 387 28.83 -33.64 -3.03
CA ALA A 387 28.59 -34.01 -4.43
C ALA A 387 28.28 -35.50 -4.61
N ASP A 388 29.01 -36.37 -3.90
CA ASP A 388 28.78 -37.83 -3.92
C ASP A 388 27.47 -38.17 -3.21
N ALA A 389 27.20 -37.52 -2.08
CA ALA A 389 25.95 -37.65 -1.34
C ALA A 389 24.75 -37.26 -2.22
N TYR A 390 24.82 -36.13 -2.93
CA TYR A 390 23.81 -35.69 -3.88
C TYR A 390 23.58 -36.72 -4.99
N THR A 391 24.66 -37.23 -5.60
CA THR A 391 24.57 -38.22 -6.69
C THR A 391 23.88 -39.50 -6.20
N GLN A 392 24.21 -39.96 -5.00
CA GLN A 392 23.55 -41.13 -4.41
C GLN A 392 22.07 -40.86 -4.08
N ALA A 393 21.75 -39.71 -3.48
CA ALA A 393 20.37 -39.32 -3.16
C ALA A 393 19.51 -39.17 -4.42
N ALA A 394 20.06 -38.59 -5.49
CA ALA A 394 19.39 -38.53 -6.78
C ALA A 394 19.17 -39.93 -7.38
N GLY A 395 20.15 -40.83 -7.23
CA GLY A 395 20.03 -42.23 -7.69
C GLY A 395 18.91 -43.02 -7.00
N THR A 396 18.57 -42.72 -5.74
CA THR A 396 17.50 -43.41 -5.00
C THR A 396 16.09 -42.94 -5.39
N LEU A 397 15.94 -41.84 -6.14
CA LEU A 397 14.64 -41.33 -6.60
C LEU A 397 13.86 -42.37 -7.44
N LEU A 398 14.55 -43.16 -8.26
CA LEU A 398 13.91 -44.21 -9.06
C LEU A 398 13.23 -45.27 -8.19
N THR A 399 13.86 -45.62 -7.07
CA THR A 399 13.29 -46.54 -6.07
C THR A 399 12.18 -45.85 -5.29
N ALA A 400 12.37 -44.58 -4.92
CA ALA A 400 11.37 -43.79 -4.22
C ALA A 400 10.05 -43.73 -5.00
N ARG A 401 10.09 -43.48 -6.31
CA ARG A 401 8.89 -43.46 -7.19
C ARG A 401 8.10 -44.78 -7.19
N ARG A 402 8.75 -45.91 -6.92
CA ARG A 402 8.12 -47.24 -6.87
C ARG A 402 7.69 -47.64 -5.45
N SER A 403 8.12 -46.89 -4.44
CA SER A 403 7.80 -47.14 -3.04
C SER A 403 6.41 -46.57 -2.69
N PRO A 404 5.58 -47.28 -1.90
CA PRO A 404 4.28 -46.77 -1.44
C PRO A 404 4.39 -45.43 -0.69
N GLY A 405 5.49 -45.22 0.02
CA GLY A 405 5.75 -43.97 0.76
C GLY A 405 6.34 -42.85 -0.11
N ARG A 406 6.66 -43.11 -1.38
CA ARG A 406 7.39 -42.19 -2.28
C ARG A 406 8.74 -41.70 -1.74
N VAL A 407 9.32 -42.48 -0.82
CA VAL A 407 10.59 -42.18 -0.15
C VAL A 407 11.49 -43.39 -0.28
N ALA A 408 12.77 -43.17 -0.59
CA ALA A 408 13.81 -44.18 -0.53
C ALA A 408 15.11 -43.58 0.00
N LEU A 409 15.79 -44.30 0.88
CA LEU A 409 17.09 -43.91 1.43
C LEU A 409 18.14 -44.92 0.97
N ALA A 410 19.36 -44.45 0.73
CA ALA A 410 20.48 -45.33 0.55
C ALA A 410 20.82 -45.96 1.90
N GLU A 411 20.61 -47.28 2.03
CA GLU A 411 21.03 -48.02 3.20
C GLU A 411 22.57 -47.99 3.33
N GLN A 412 23.07 -47.83 4.55
CA GLN A 412 24.41 -48.30 4.87
C GLN A 412 24.36 -49.82 4.75
N ARG A 413 24.81 -50.38 3.63
CA ARG A 413 25.25 -51.77 3.63
C ARG A 413 26.34 -51.85 4.70
N ALA A 414 26.01 -52.43 5.85
CA ALA A 414 27.01 -53.13 6.64
C ALA A 414 27.70 -54.06 5.64
N ASP A 415 29.01 -53.89 5.51
CA ASP A 415 29.81 -54.60 4.53
C ASP A 415 29.47 -56.09 4.67
N LEU A 416 28.97 -56.70 3.60
CA LEU A 416 28.53 -58.10 3.64
C LEU A 416 29.72 -59.05 3.95
N MET A 417 30.93 -58.49 3.96
CA MET A 417 32.20 -59.08 4.37
C MET A 417 32.41 -59.15 5.90
N ASP A 418 31.66 -58.41 6.72
CA ASP A 418 31.77 -58.43 8.19
C ASP A 418 30.83 -59.45 8.87
N VAL A 419 29.98 -60.14 8.10
CA VAL A 419 28.95 -61.07 8.63
C VAL A 419 29.08 -62.49 8.06
N LEU A 420 30.17 -62.80 7.36
CA LEU A 420 30.49 -64.19 7.02
C LEU A 420 31.52 -64.73 8.03
N PRO A 421 31.19 -65.82 8.76
CA PRO A 421 32.04 -66.41 9.80
C PRO A 421 33.30 -67.09 9.25
#